data_AF-A0A497IAB2-F1
#
_entry.id   AF-A0A497IAB2-F1
#
_cell.length_a   1.000
_cell.length_b   1.000
_cell.length_c   1.000
_cell.angle_alpha   90.00
_cell.angle_beta   90.00
_cell.angle_gamma   90.00
#
_symmetry.space_group_name_H-M   'P 1'
#
loop_
_entity.id
_entity.type
_entity.pdbx_description
1 polymer ?
#
loop_
_entity_poly.entity_id
_entity_poly.type
_entity_poly.pdbx_seq_one_letter_code
_entity_poly.pdbx_strand_id
1 'polypeptide(L)' 'MNVNLGAPYESILKRIVEKGYAGNQTEAIRHALIEFERKMEEEEVRLVSRGVEYEMEQMAGKKWISMKKVMKKAGL' A
#
# COMPACT_ATOMS: atom_id res chain seq x y z
N MET A 1 3.56 29.43 -2.02
CA MET A 1 2.65 28.78 -1.06
C MET A 1 3.42 28.58 0.23
N ASN A 2 3.01 29.19 1.35
CA ASN A 2 3.67 28.99 2.63
C ASN A 2 2.77 28.09 3.48
N VAL A 3 3.18 26.84 3.70
CA VAL A 3 2.40 25.85 4.44
C VAL A 3 3.10 25.65 5.78
N ASN A 4 2.43 26.02 6.87
CA ASN A 4 2.90 25.64 8.20
C ASN A 4 2.52 24.17 8.44
N LEU A 5 3.51 23.30 8.45
CA LEU A 5 3.31 21.87 8.68
C LEU A 5 3.34 21.53 10.17
N GLY A 6 3.87 22.42 11.02
CA GLY A 6 4.13 22.18 12.43
C GLY A 6 5.48 21.51 12.68
N ALA A 7 6.02 21.75 13.88
CA ALA A 7 7.38 21.37 14.27
C ALA A 7 7.76 19.90 14.00
N PRO A 8 6.88 18.89 14.24
CA PRO A 8 7.23 17.50 13.97
C PRO A 8 7.54 17.23 12.49
N TYR A 9 6.78 17.82 11.57
CA TYR A 9 6.92 17.56 10.14
C TYR A 9 8.06 18.36 9.53
N GLU A 10 8.29 19.59 9.99
CA GLU A 10 9.47 20.37 9.62
C GLU A 10 10.76 19.66 10.05
N SER A 11 10.77 18.99 11.21
CA SER A 11 11.91 18.17 11.65
C SER A 11 12.17 16.98 10.73
N ILE A 12 11.11 16.35 10.20
CA ILE A 12 11.22 15.26 9.23
C ILE A 12 11.81 15.78 7.92
N LEU A 13 11.29 16.88 7.39
CA LEU A 13 11.78 17.51 6.16
C LEU A 13 13.25 17.91 6.28
N LYS A 14 13.65 18.47 7.42
CA LYS A 14 15.05 18.82 7.69
C LYS A 14 15.95 17.58 7.59
N ARG A 15 15.58 16.46 8.23
CA ARG A 15 16.36 15.21 8.14
C ARG A 15 16.42 14.63 6.73
N ILE A 16 15.35 14.75 5.94
CA ILE A 16 15.31 14.29 4.55
C ILE A 16 16.32 15.07 3.71
N VAL A 17 16.35 16.40 3.88
CA VAL A 17 17.29 17.29 3.17
C VAL A 17 18.73 17.07 3.64
N GLU A 18 18.97 16.96 4.95
CA GLU A 18 20.31 16.68 5.52
C GLU A 18 20.90 15.36 5.02
N LYS A 19 20.06 14.35 4.78
CA LYS A 19 20.47 13.06 4.21
C LYS A 19 20.64 13.08 2.68
N GLY A 20 20.35 14.21 2.02
CA GLY A 20 20.48 14.36 0.58
C GLY A 20 19.40 13.64 -0.24
N TYR A 21 18.30 13.21 0.38
CA TYR A 21 17.17 12.60 -0.35
C TYR A 21 16.33 13.64 -1.11
N ALA A 22 16.51 14.92 -0.81
CA ALA A 22 15.94 16.06 -1.54
C ALA A 22 16.83 17.28 -1.35
N GLY A 23 16.91 18.16 -2.36
CA GLY A 23 17.72 19.38 -2.30
C GLY A 23 17.08 20.51 -1.49
N ASN A 24 15.76 20.48 -1.27
CA ASN A 24 15.04 21.45 -0.43
C ASN A 24 13.69 20.89 0.04
N GLN A 25 13.02 21.64 0.93
CA GLN A 25 11.71 21.28 1.47
C GLN A 25 10.65 21.10 0.37
N THR A 26 10.63 21.97 -0.64
CA THR A 26 9.65 21.91 -1.73
C THR A 26 9.77 20.61 -2.52
N GLU A 27 11.00 20.18 -2.82
CA GLU A 27 11.27 18.92 -3.49
C GLU A 27 10.86 17.71 -2.64
N ALA A 28 11.21 17.72 -1.35
CA ALA A 28 10.79 16.66 -0.43
C ALA A 28 9.26 16.53 -0.36
N ILE A 29 8.53 17.64 -0.35
CA ILE A 29 7.06 17.64 -0.36
C ILE A 29 6.53 17.10 -1.70
N ARG A 30 7.12 17.47 -2.84
CA ARG A 30 6.72 16.90 -4.15
C ARG A 30 6.89 15.38 -4.18
N HIS A 31 8.02 14.87 -3.71
CA HIS A 31 8.25 13.43 -3.62
C HIS A 31 7.22 12.75 -2.71
N ALA A 32 6.89 13.37 -1.57
CA ALA A 32 5.88 12.85 -0.65
C ALA A 32 4.48 12.79 -1.28
N LEU A 33 4.10 13.78 -2.08
CA LEU A 33 2.80 13.82 -2.76
C LEU A 33 2.70 12.73 -3.83
N ILE A 34 3.74 12.56 -4.66
CA ILE A 34 3.79 11.49 -5.68
C ILE A 34 3.71 10.12 -5.01
N GLU A 35 4.46 9.91 -3.94
CA GLU A 35 4.42 8.65 -3.20
C GLU A 35 3.06 8.41 -2.53
N PHE A 36 2.40 9.47 -2.07
CA PHE A 36 1.06 9.36 -1.50
C PHE A 36 0.03 8.97 -2.57
N GLU A 37 0.08 9.59 -3.76
CA GLU A 37 -0.75 9.25 -4.90
C GLU A 37 -0.55 7.79 -5.33
N ARG A 38 0.71 7.38 -5.52
CA ARG A 38 1.06 5.99 -5.85
C ARG A 38 0.51 5.00 -4.82
N LYS A 39 0.61 5.33 -3.53
CA LYS A 39 0.07 4.47 -2.46
C LYS A 39 -1.45 4.36 -2.52
N MET A 40 -2.16 5.41 -2.89
CA MET A 40 -3.63 5.35 -3.05
C MET A 40 -4.00 4.44 -4.23
N GLU A 41 -3.27 4.52 -5.35
CA GLU A 41 -3.50 3.66 -6.52
C GLU A 41 -3.16 2.19 -6.23
N GLU A 42 -2.04 1.94 -5.54
CA GLU A 42 -1.59 0.60 -5.19
C GLU A 42 -2.38 -0.03 -4.02
N GLU A 43 -3.18 0.75 -3.29
CA GLU A 43 -3.90 0.29 -2.09
C GLU A 43 -4.83 -0.88 -2.41
N GLU A 44 -5.60 -0.78 -3.51
CA GLU A 44 -6.53 -1.83 -3.91
C GLU A 44 -5.80 -3.13 -4.23
N VAL A 45 -4.71 -3.04 -5.00
CA VAL A 45 -3.87 -4.20 -5.34
C VAL A 45 -3.28 -4.84 -4.08
N ARG A 46 -2.84 -4.02 -3.12
CA ARG A 46 -2.29 -4.48 -1.86
C ARG A 46 -3.35 -5.18 -1.00
N LEU A 47 -4.56 -4.63 -0.93
CA LEU A 47 -5.67 -5.24 -0.18
C LEU A 47 -6.11 -6.57 -0.80
N VAL A 48 -6.21 -6.64 -2.13
CA VAL A 48 -6.52 -7.88 -2.86
C VAL A 48 -5.43 -8.91 -2.62
N SER A 49 -4.16 -8.55 -2.80
CA SER A 49 -3.02 -9.45 -2.57
C SER A 49 -3.01 -10.01 -1.16
N ARG A 50 -3.22 -9.14 -0.16
CA ARG A 50 -3.30 -9.55 1.25
C ARG A 50 -4.47 -10.49 1.53
N GLY A 51 -5.62 -10.25 0.90
CA GLY A 51 -6.78 -11.14 1.00
C GLY A 51 -6.48 -12.53 0.39
N VAL A 52 -5.86 -12.55 -0.80
CA VAL A 52 -5.44 -13.80 -1.46
C VAL A 52 -4.43 -14.56 -0.62
N GLU A 53 -3.40 -13.90 -0.09
CA GLU A 53 -2.40 -14.52 0.78
C GLU A 53 -3.05 -15.16 2.01
N TYR A 54 -3.94 -14.42 2.68
CA TYR A 54 -4.67 -14.94 3.84
C TYR A 54 -5.51 -16.17 3.49
N GLU A 55 -6.29 -16.12 2.40
CA GLU A 55 -7.09 -17.28 1.96
C GLU A 55 -6.21 -18.47 1.55
N MET A 56 -5.06 -18.22 0.93
CA MET A 56 -4.10 -19.28 0.59
C MET A 56 -3.53 -19.95 1.85
N GLU A 57 -3.20 -19.19 2.89
CA GLU A 57 -2.80 -19.74 4.18
C GLU A 57 -3.92 -20.59 4.80
N GLN A 58 -5.17 -20.12 4.77
CA GLN A 58 -6.33 -20.89 5.26
C GLN A 58 -6.58 -22.18 4.45
N MET A 59 -6.13 -22.22 3.20
CA MET A 59 -6.26 -23.37 2.31
C MET A 59 -5.04 -24.29 2.33
N ALA A 60 -3.96 -23.91 3.02
CA ALA A 60 -2.79 -24.75 3.19
C ALA A 60 -3.19 -26.09 3.83
N GLY A 61 -2.83 -27.20 3.15
CA GLY A 61 -3.17 -28.55 3.60
C GLY A 61 -4.60 -29.00 3.32
N LYS A 62 -5.48 -28.16 2.77
CA LYS A 62 -6.83 -28.55 2.35
C LYS A 62 -6.81 -29.15 0.94
N LYS A 63 -7.68 -30.14 0.69
CA LYS A 63 -7.83 -30.74 -0.65
C LYS A 63 -8.67 -29.85 -1.55
N TRP A 64 -8.11 -29.53 -2.72
CA TRP A 64 -8.84 -28.91 -3.81
C TRP A 64 -9.94 -29.83 -4.32
N ILE A 65 -11.10 -29.25 -4.65
CA ILE A 65 -12.20 -29.94 -5.31
C ILE A 65 -12.43 -29.34 -6.68
N SER A 66 -12.87 -30.16 -7.64
CA SER A 66 -13.14 -29.68 -9.00
C SER A 66 -14.34 -28.73 -9.01
N MET A 67 -14.32 -27.76 -9.94
CA MET A 67 -15.40 -26.79 -10.12
C MET A 67 -16.76 -27.46 -10.33
N LYS A 68 -16.81 -28.57 -11.07
CA LYS A 68 -18.01 -29.39 -11.26
C LYS A 68 -18.62 -29.88 -9.93
N LYS A 69 -17.78 -30.21 -8.94
CA LYS A 69 -18.22 -30.63 -7.61
C LYS A 69 -18.69 -29.45 -6.75
N VAL A 70 -18.10 -28.26 -6.95
CA VAL A 70 -18.53 -27.01 -6.31
C VAL A 70 -19.92 -26.63 -6.79
N MET A 71 -20.15 -26.56 -8.10
CA MET A 71 -21.45 -26.21 -8.69
C MET A 71 -22.57 -27.13 -8.21
N LYS A 72 -22.33 -28.46 -8.26
CA LYS A 72 -23.27 -29.46 -7.74
C LYS A 72 -23.61 -29.27 -6.26
N LYS A 73 -22.67 -28.80 -5.43
CA LYS A 73 -22.93 -28.48 -4.00
C LYS A 73 -23.71 -27.18 -3.81
N ALA A 74 -23.53 -26.21 -4.70
CA ALA A 74 -24.21 -24.92 -4.67
C ALA A 74 -25.63 -24.95 -5.29
N GLY A 75 -26.06 -26.10 -5.84
CA GLY A 75 -27.36 -26.23 -6.50
C GLY A 75 -27.39 -25.63 -7.91
N LEU A 76 -26.22 -25.44 -8.53
CA LEU A 76 -26.02 -24.94 -9.89
C LEU A 76 -25.62 -26.08 -10.84
#